data_AF-A0A955YW29-F1
#
_entry.id   AF-A0A955YW29-F1
#
_cell.length_a   1.000
_cell.length_b   1.000
_cell.length_c   1.000
_cell.angle_alpha   90.00
_cell.angle_beta   90.00
_cell.angle_gamma   90.00
#
_symmetry.space_group_name_H-M   'P 1'
#
loop_
_entity.id
_entity.type
_entity.pdbx_description
1 polymer ?
#
loop_
_entity_poly.entity_id
_entity_poly.type
_entity_poly.pdbx_seq_one_letter_code
_entity_poly.pdbx_strand_id
1 'polypeptide(L)'
;MPDSARFCGTCGEVMGEPDVGQTVAVVRGAVDPKATVVGLPRSKTLESSVPPPPVETSSKGPPPTSPKAPRSRTMIGVPLSGPPGPAEPAAPAETAPEGSPTQGAPTQGSPTQGSSTQGAPSPAGALVSPKASAAGRTMVGIHGIHDLTADPLARERGMDAANGGQGSSEAFASDGGAVPGAQSLSPRPSFGDVVVDLPVRGFAWARAALGVGGVLFLVALGGLALWWWGDSHGPRVEVVQQGTTDALVFHLPSAPAGTRVRFHGREQDLYDGRATFPVGEADLRIGHNELEFMVLYADGRAEKVPVRLAIPFRFRVQVGGLGAPDPSVSVLAQALPGTRVFLDGELLTLVDGVGRRSFGVAPASPAGVFHHVVPYRVVDKDGAVQEGELVTHVSQTSLTIESPPDGWITEEPTAIVRGIVVPGTQVTINGNAVTPLEGRFEHPEPLPREGDLEIRIEAVREGRAPHRVVRHVTRVPDLARAAKAFKADPISYAELTADPAGLEGTRVRLEGRVYNVETLDDRTSIQMVLKECAAGETCPLWVTYPRETKAKDGSWVRVAGTAAGEQKYRAADGTVHSVPRVAAQFVEVLR
;
A
#
# COMPACT_ATOMS: atom_id res chain seq x y z
N MET A 1 -5.94 33.47 -10.72
CA MET A 1 -5.38 32.27 -10.06
C MET A 1 -5.81 31.06 -10.89
N PRO A 2 -5.13 29.91 -10.84
CA PRO A 2 -5.61 28.70 -11.50
C PRO A 2 -6.71 28.03 -10.67
N ASP A 3 -7.85 27.72 -11.30
CA ASP A 3 -9.09 27.29 -10.63
C ASP A 3 -9.14 25.79 -10.26
N SER A 4 -8.01 25.17 -9.92
CA SER A 4 -7.88 23.72 -9.74
C SER A 4 -7.12 23.22 -8.51
N ALA A 5 -6.66 24.12 -7.62
CA ALA A 5 -5.92 23.73 -6.41
C ALA A 5 -6.79 22.89 -5.46
N ARG A 6 -6.33 21.67 -5.11
CA ARG A 6 -6.92 20.82 -4.06
C ARG A 6 -6.16 21.03 -2.75
N PHE A 7 -6.85 20.90 -1.62
CA PHE A 7 -6.28 21.15 -0.29
C PHE A 7 -6.46 19.96 0.62
N CYS A 8 -5.49 19.71 1.51
CA CYS A 8 -5.58 18.66 2.52
C CYS A 8 -6.57 19.08 3.63
N GLY A 9 -7.64 18.31 3.83
CA GLY A 9 -8.70 18.64 4.79
C GLY A 9 -8.28 18.68 6.26
N THR A 10 -7.08 18.21 6.61
CA THR A 10 -6.57 18.14 7.99
C THR A 10 -5.54 19.21 8.34
N CYS A 11 -4.80 19.74 7.35
CA CYS A 11 -3.75 20.76 7.56
C CYS A 11 -3.88 22.03 6.70
N GLY A 12 -4.73 22.03 5.66
CA GLY A 12 -4.93 23.18 4.78
C GLY A 12 -3.83 23.41 3.73
N GLU A 13 -2.85 22.51 3.61
CA GLU A 13 -1.81 22.60 2.57
C GLU A 13 -2.35 22.30 1.17
N VAL A 14 -1.78 22.93 0.16
CA VAL A 14 -2.07 22.66 -1.26
C VAL A 14 -1.52 21.28 -1.63
N MET A 15 -2.41 20.36 -2.01
CA MET A 15 -2.02 19.07 -2.54
C MET A 15 -1.73 19.20 -4.03
N GLY A 16 -0.52 18.82 -4.44
CA GLY A 16 -0.15 18.67 -5.85
C GLY A 16 -0.98 17.57 -6.53
N GLU A 17 -0.95 17.54 -7.86
CA GLU A 17 -1.61 16.50 -8.64
C GLU A 17 -1.02 15.11 -8.32
N PRO A 18 -1.86 14.07 -8.11
CA PRO A 18 -1.37 12.74 -7.77
C PRO A 18 -0.74 12.06 -8.98
N ASP A 19 0.58 11.97 -8.98
CA ASP A 19 1.39 11.40 -10.06
C ASP A 19 1.05 9.91 -10.29
N VAL A 20 0.51 9.58 -11.48
CA VAL A 20 -0.07 8.26 -11.76
C VAL A 20 1.01 7.28 -12.19
N GLY A 21 1.75 6.75 -11.21
CA GLY A 21 2.63 5.59 -11.40
C GLY A 21 4.09 5.92 -11.72
N GLN A 22 4.68 6.91 -11.04
CA GLN A 22 6.13 7.12 -11.07
C GLN A 22 6.83 6.53 -9.84
N THR A 23 8.01 5.94 -10.06
CA THR A 23 8.98 5.65 -9.00
C THR A 23 9.70 6.93 -8.63
N VAL A 24 9.09 7.74 -7.75
CA VAL A 24 9.60 9.07 -7.40
C VAL A 24 10.88 8.97 -6.56
N ALA A 25 12.00 9.46 -7.10
CA ALA A 25 13.25 9.61 -6.37
C ALA A 25 13.24 10.91 -5.55
N VAL A 26 13.17 10.81 -4.22
CA VAL A 26 13.22 11.97 -3.32
C VAL A 26 14.67 12.37 -3.07
N VAL A 27 15.11 13.46 -3.70
CA VAL A 27 16.42 14.07 -3.42
C VAL A 27 16.33 14.97 -2.18
N ARG A 28 16.99 14.57 -1.09
CA ARG A 28 17.29 15.45 0.06
C ARG A 28 18.77 15.82 0.05
N GLY A 29 19.10 16.97 -0.52
CA GLY A 29 20.42 17.59 -0.40
C GLY A 29 20.50 18.45 0.87
N ALA A 30 21.48 18.18 1.73
CA ALA A 30 21.85 19.11 2.80
C ALA A 30 22.76 20.21 2.24
N VAL A 31 22.64 21.43 2.77
CA VAL A 31 23.48 22.58 2.41
C VAL A 31 24.01 23.23 3.68
N ASP A 32 25.31 23.44 3.79
CA ASP A 32 25.96 24.23 4.84
C ASP A 32 26.80 25.37 4.19
N PRO A 33 26.70 26.65 4.63
CA PRO A 33 27.18 27.78 3.82
C PRO A 33 28.40 28.55 4.37
N LYS A 34 29.25 29.04 3.45
CA LYS A 34 30.18 30.20 3.50
C LYS A 34 30.75 30.38 2.07
N ALA A 35 31.20 31.53 1.54
CA ALA A 35 31.09 32.98 1.83
C ALA A 35 31.86 33.70 0.69
N THR A 36 31.68 34.95 0.22
CA THR A 36 30.69 36.07 0.27
C THR A 36 31.07 37.03 -0.92
N VAL A 37 30.61 38.27 -1.20
CA VAL A 37 29.81 39.33 -0.54
C VAL A 37 29.20 40.31 -1.61
N VAL A 38 28.19 41.12 -1.24
CA VAL A 38 27.65 42.40 -1.80
C VAL A 38 27.86 42.82 -3.28
N GLY A 39 26.78 43.26 -3.96
CA GLY A 39 26.87 44.04 -5.23
C GLY A 39 25.55 44.62 -5.79
N LEU A 40 24.96 45.64 -5.15
CA LEU A 40 23.89 46.50 -5.73
C LEU A 40 24.48 47.47 -6.80
N PRO A 41 23.75 47.98 -7.83
CA PRO A 41 22.49 48.71 -7.60
C PRO A 41 21.40 48.78 -8.71
N ARG A 42 20.21 49.22 -8.26
CA ARG A 42 19.19 50.07 -8.94
C ARG A 42 18.60 49.65 -10.31
N SER A 43 17.29 49.42 -10.25
CA SER A 43 16.33 49.53 -11.35
C SER A 43 16.36 50.90 -12.06
N LYS A 44 15.88 50.93 -13.30
CA LYS A 44 15.48 52.16 -14.00
C LYS A 44 14.12 51.97 -14.66
N THR A 45 13.23 52.93 -14.44
CA THR A 45 11.86 52.96 -14.95
C THR A 45 11.81 53.00 -16.49
N LEU A 46 10.81 52.35 -17.08
CA LEU A 46 10.15 52.91 -18.26
C LEU A 46 8.64 52.70 -18.16
N GLU A 47 7.91 53.63 -18.74
CA GLU A 47 6.51 53.95 -18.43
C GLU A 47 5.67 53.78 -19.70
N SER A 48 4.46 53.22 -19.57
CA SER A 48 3.45 53.31 -20.64
C SER A 48 2.05 53.12 -20.06
N SER A 49 1.11 53.93 -20.51
CA SER A 49 -0.23 54.04 -19.95
C SER A 49 -1.28 54.17 -21.06
N VAL A 50 -2.40 53.45 -20.91
CA VAL A 50 -3.60 53.54 -21.76
C VAL A 50 -4.84 53.42 -20.86
N PRO A 51 -5.86 54.31 -20.98
CA PRO A 51 -6.92 54.46 -19.99
C PRO A 51 -8.16 53.57 -20.23
N PRO A 52 -9.03 53.39 -19.21
CA PRO A 52 -10.29 52.66 -19.32
C PRO A 52 -11.47 53.52 -19.86
N PRO A 53 -12.45 52.91 -20.56
CA PRO A 53 -13.75 53.52 -20.89
C PRO A 53 -14.73 53.55 -19.69
N PRO A 54 -15.87 54.29 -19.78
CA PRO A 54 -16.57 54.83 -18.61
C PRO A 54 -17.72 53.99 -18.02
N VAL A 55 -18.21 54.46 -16.88
CA VAL A 55 -19.36 53.94 -16.12
C VAL A 55 -20.69 54.51 -16.65
N GLU A 56 -21.72 53.67 -16.75
CA GLU A 56 -23.13 54.09 -16.73
C GLU A 56 -23.87 53.50 -15.51
N THR A 57 -25.11 53.95 -15.25
CA THR A 57 -25.68 54.00 -13.89
C THR A 57 -27.11 53.43 -13.77
N SER A 58 -27.57 53.28 -12.50
CA SER A 58 -28.94 52.93 -12.08
C SER A 58 -29.32 51.43 -12.21
N SER A 59 -30.27 50.88 -11.44
CA SER A 59 -31.20 51.49 -10.46
C SER A 59 -31.45 50.61 -9.21
N LYS A 60 -32.34 51.06 -8.31
CA LYS A 60 -32.74 50.36 -7.06
C LYS A 60 -33.81 49.26 -7.32
N GLY A 61 -34.00 48.35 -6.36
CA GLY A 61 -35.04 47.28 -6.32
C GLY A 61 -36.44 47.79 -5.90
N PRO A 62 -37.34 47.00 -5.24
CA PRO A 62 -37.06 45.89 -4.31
C PRO A 62 -37.95 44.62 -4.58
N PRO A 63 -38.58 43.84 -3.64
CA PRO A 63 -38.43 42.37 -3.66
C PRO A 63 -39.78 41.56 -3.68
N PRO A 64 -39.97 40.41 -2.99
CA PRO A 64 -40.48 39.19 -3.60
C PRO A 64 -41.99 38.91 -3.40
N THR A 65 -42.54 37.96 -4.17
CA THR A 65 -43.86 37.36 -3.88
C THR A 65 -43.91 35.83 -4.04
N SER A 66 -44.70 35.22 -3.16
CA SER A 66 -45.26 33.87 -3.17
C SER A 66 -46.62 33.97 -2.47
N PRO A 67 -47.49 32.93 -2.42
CA PRO A 67 -47.46 31.62 -3.07
C PRO A 67 -48.72 31.34 -3.94
N LYS A 68 -48.77 30.20 -4.66
CA LYS A 68 -50.06 29.53 -4.94
C LYS A 68 -49.96 28.06 -5.38
N ALA A 69 -50.37 27.17 -4.49
CA ALA A 69 -51.12 25.96 -4.82
C ALA A 69 -52.62 26.22 -4.51
N PRO A 70 -53.59 25.30 -4.74
CA PRO A 70 -53.49 23.97 -5.37
C PRO A 70 -54.51 23.79 -6.52
N ARG A 71 -54.53 22.60 -7.14
CA ARG A 71 -55.78 21.82 -7.34
C ARG A 71 -55.54 20.37 -7.75
N SER A 72 -56.45 19.52 -7.28
CA SER A 72 -56.48 18.07 -7.49
C SER A 72 -57.16 17.70 -8.81
N ARG A 73 -56.78 16.55 -9.39
CA ARG A 73 -57.73 15.68 -10.10
C ARG A 73 -57.29 14.23 -10.20
N THR A 74 -58.01 13.36 -9.51
CA THR A 74 -58.06 11.92 -9.79
C THR A 74 -58.78 11.70 -11.12
N MET A 75 -58.32 10.75 -11.93
CA MET A 75 -59.12 10.06 -12.96
C MET A 75 -58.66 8.61 -13.04
N ILE A 76 -59.62 7.68 -12.90
CA ILE A 76 -59.43 6.24 -13.18
C ILE A 76 -59.74 6.03 -14.67
N GLY A 77 -58.98 5.19 -15.36
CA GLY A 77 -59.16 4.95 -16.80
C GLY A 77 -58.60 3.61 -17.26
N VAL A 78 -59.41 2.55 -17.12
CA VAL A 78 -59.18 1.25 -17.78
C VAL A 78 -59.84 1.28 -19.16
N PRO A 79 -59.19 0.72 -20.19
CA PRO A 79 -59.93 -0.09 -21.14
C PRO A 79 -59.26 -1.45 -21.42
N LEU A 80 -60.08 -2.51 -21.41
CA LEU A 80 -59.76 -3.80 -22.00
C LEU A 80 -59.85 -3.69 -23.54
N SER A 81 -58.93 -4.32 -24.30
CA SER A 81 -59.16 -4.72 -25.70
C SER A 81 -58.09 -5.66 -26.26
N GLY A 82 -58.53 -6.57 -27.13
CA GLY A 82 -57.75 -7.51 -27.94
C GLY A 82 -58.67 -8.67 -28.40
N PRO A 83 -58.25 -9.58 -29.29
CA PRO A 83 -57.06 -9.58 -30.16
C PRO A 83 -57.43 -9.16 -31.61
N PRO A 84 -56.54 -9.31 -32.63
CA PRO A 84 -56.41 -10.62 -33.31
C PRO A 84 -54.98 -10.99 -33.77
N GLY A 85 -54.75 -12.27 -34.06
CA GLY A 85 -53.68 -12.73 -34.98
C GLY A 85 -54.22 -12.92 -36.41
N PRO A 86 -53.53 -13.63 -37.33
CA PRO A 86 -52.29 -14.41 -37.16
C PRO A 86 -51.18 -14.10 -38.19
N ALA A 87 -49.98 -14.68 -38.00
CA ALA A 87 -49.05 -15.05 -39.07
C ALA A 87 -48.01 -16.06 -38.54
N GLU A 88 -47.65 -17.08 -39.32
CA GLU A 88 -46.78 -18.20 -38.95
C GLU A 88 -45.66 -18.39 -39.99
N PRO A 89 -44.37 -18.44 -39.58
CA PRO A 89 -43.27 -18.89 -40.44
C PRO A 89 -42.95 -20.38 -40.20
N ALA A 90 -42.91 -21.17 -41.28
CA ALA A 90 -42.71 -22.63 -41.20
C ALA A 90 -41.28 -23.07 -40.83
N ALA A 91 -41.17 -24.25 -40.21
CA ALA A 91 -39.91 -24.93 -39.94
C ALA A 91 -39.46 -25.84 -41.11
N PRO A 92 -38.14 -26.00 -41.35
CA PRO A 92 -37.61 -26.98 -42.31
C PRO A 92 -37.64 -28.41 -41.75
N ALA A 93 -37.63 -29.41 -42.65
CA ALA A 93 -37.86 -30.82 -42.35
C ALA A 93 -36.60 -31.63 -41.98
N GLU A 94 -36.83 -32.82 -41.43
CA GLU A 94 -35.80 -33.81 -41.05
C GLU A 94 -35.08 -34.46 -42.24
N THR A 95 -33.88 -34.97 -42.01
CA THR A 95 -33.40 -36.21 -42.67
C THR A 95 -32.27 -36.85 -41.86
N ALA A 96 -32.51 -38.06 -41.33
CA ALA A 96 -31.49 -38.90 -40.68
C ALA A 96 -31.83 -40.39 -40.92
N PRO A 97 -30.85 -41.26 -41.24
CA PRO A 97 -31.11 -42.66 -41.60
C PRO A 97 -31.18 -43.61 -40.39
N GLU A 98 -31.79 -44.78 -40.60
CA GLU A 98 -31.99 -45.83 -39.59
C GLU A 98 -30.68 -46.51 -39.14
N GLY A 99 -30.67 -46.97 -37.88
CA GLY A 99 -29.67 -47.89 -37.33
C GLY A 99 -30.28 -48.82 -36.28
N SER A 100 -30.18 -50.14 -36.48
CA SER A 100 -30.96 -51.12 -35.71
C SER A 100 -30.37 -51.44 -34.32
N PRO A 101 -31.18 -51.51 -33.25
CA PRO A 101 -30.75 -52.00 -31.95
C PRO A 101 -30.77 -53.54 -31.89
N THR A 102 -29.68 -54.17 -31.45
CA THR A 102 -29.60 -55.62 -31.21
C THR A 102 -29.86 -55.93 -29.73
N GLN A 103 -30.63 -56.98 -29.43
CA GLN A 103 -30.93 -57.40 -28.05
C GLN A 103 -29.71 -58.01 -27.36
N GLY A 104 -29.50 -57.66 -26.08
CA GLY A 104 -28.57 -58.33 -25.16
C GLY A 104 -29.31 -58.71 -23.86
N ALA A 105 -29.09 -59.91 -23.35
CA ALA A 105 -29.82 -60.46 -22.21
C ALA A 105 -29.19 -60.11 -20.85
N PRO A 106 -29.99 -60.00 -19.76
CA PRO A 106 -29.48 -59.79 -18.41
C PRO A 106 -29.04 -61.11 -17.75
N THR A 107 -27.84 -61.13 -17.17
CA THR A 107 -27.32 -62.30 -16.41
C THR A 107 -27.45 -62.07 -14.90
N GLN A 108 -27.99 -63.05 -14.18
CA GLN A 108 -28.07 -63.01 -12.71
C GLN A 108 -26.70 -63.30 -12.07
N GLY A 109 -26.41 -62.67 -10.92
CA GLY A 109 -25.29 -63.02 -10.03
C GLY A 109 -25.81 -63.33 -8.62
N SER A 110 -25.37 -64.44 -8.03
CA SER A 110 -25.89 -64.96 -6.75
C SER A 110 -25.19 -64.36 -5.51
N PRO A 111 -25.88 -64.27 -4.36
CA PRO A 111 -25.27 -63.83 -3.10
C PRO A 111 -24.42 -64.95 -2.46
N THR A 112 -23.39 -64.56 -1.71
CA THR A 112 -22.58 -65.48 -0.88
C THR A 112 -22.66 -65.07 0.59
N GLN A 113 -22.84 -66.02 1.50
CA GLN A 113 -22.96 -65.78 2.94
C GLN A 113 -21.63 -66.01 3.69
N GLY A 114 -21.41 -65.21 4.73
CA GLY A 114 -20.88 -65.70 6.02
C GLY A 114 -19.36 -65.81 6.19
N SER A 115 -18.84 -65.05 7.16
CA SER A 115 -18.35 -65.66 8.42
C SER A 115 -18.19 -64.59 9.50
N SER A 116 -18.24 -64.99 10.78
CA SER A 116 -18.13 -64.10 11.94
C SER A 116 -17.27 -64.74 13.03
N THR A 117 -16.35 -63.98 13.64
CA THR A 117 -15.47 -64.52 14.70
C THR A 117 -15.22 -63.48 15.81
N GLN A 118 -15.65 -63.81 17.03
CA GLN A 118 -15.15 -63.23 18.29
C GLN A 118 -14.00 -64.14 18.80
N GLY A 119 -13.00 -63.71 19.59
CA GLY A 119 -12.67 -62.41 20.17
C GLY A 119 -11.67 -62.58 21.34
N ALA A 120 -11.29 -61.47 22.01
CA ALA A 120 -10.52 -61.41 23.28
C ALA A 120 -9.03 -61.87 23.25
N PRO A 121 -8.20 -61.54 24.27
CA PRO A 121 -8.18 -60.37 25.17
C PRO A 121 -6.82 -59.63 25.25
N SER A 122 -6.75 -58.61 26.12
CA SER A 122 -5.59 -57.75 26.46
C SER A 122 -4.47 -58.47 27.24
N PRO A 123 -3.25 -57.88 27.33
CA PRO A 123 -2.83 -57.39 28.65
C PRO A 123 -2.26 -55.94 28.66
N ALA A 124 -2.12 -55.38 29.87
CA ALA A 124 -1.82 -53.97 30.11
C ALA A 124 -0.37 -53.67 30.55
N GLY A 125 0.04 -52.41 30.37
CA GLY A 125 1.27 -51.81 30.91
C GLY A 125 1.73 -50.61 30.07
N ALA A 126 2.31 -49.54 30.61
CA ALA A 126 2.41 -49.12 32.02
C ALA A 126 2.58 -47.58 32.08
N LEU A 127 2.18 -46.95 33.19
CA LEU A 127 2.42 -45.52 33.44
C LEU A 127 3.89 -45.27 33.78
N VAL A 128 4.55 -44.36 33.07
CA VAL A 128 5.87 -43.81 33.44
C VAL A 128 5.86 -42.30 33.26
N SER A 129 5.94 -41.57 34.37
CA SER A 129 6.04 -40.10 34.38
C SER A 129 7.50 -39.65 34.33
N PRO A 130 7.88 -38.71 33.45
CA PRO A 130 9.11 -37.93 33.62
C PRO A 130 8.93 -36.98 34.82
N LYS A 131 9.64 -37.24 35.92
CA LYS A 131 9.68 -36.35 37.09
C LYS A 131 10.56 -35.14 36.80
N ALA A 132 10.14 -33.95 37.24
CA ALA A 132 10.90 -32.72 37.03
C ALA A 132 12.30 -32.75 37.67
N SER A 133 13.24 -32.06 37.03
CA SER A 133 14.49 -31.58 37.61
C SER A 133 14.68 -30.11 37.22
N ALA A 134 15.23 -29.29 38.11
CA ALA A 134 15.30 -27.83 37.94
C ALA A 134 16.62 -27.25 38.44
N ALA A 135 17.32 -26.49 37.58
CA ALA A 135 18.41 -25.56 37.92
C ALA A 135 18.72 -24.66 36.71
N GLY A 136 19.13 -23.40 36.94
CA GLY A 136 19.47 -22.42 35.88
C GLY A 136 18.22 -21.86 35.16
N ARG A 137 17.62 -20.73 35.55
CA ARG A 137 18.16 -19.47 36.09
C ARG A 137 19.13 -18.76 35.13
N THR A 138 18.57 -17.98 34.20
CA THR A 138 19.18 -16.75 33.70
C THR A 138 18.07 -15.74 33.46
N MET A 139 18.08 -14.62 34.20
CA MET A 139 17.25 -13.46 33.89
C MET A 139 18.13 -12.43 33.20
N VAL A 140 17.70 -11.91 32.06
CA VAL A 140 18.17 -10.62 31.52
C VAL A 140 16.93 -9.88 31.06
N GLY A 141 16.49 -8.91 31.87
CA GLY A 141 15.50 -7.94 31.43
C GLY A 141 16.20 -6.88 30.57
N ILE A 142 15.67 -6.60 29.39
CA ILE A 142 16.09 -5.45 28.60
C ILE A 142 15.30 -4.25 29.11
N HIS A 143 15.97 -3.39 29.88
CA HIS A 143 15.43 -2.07 30.20
C HIS A 143 15.24 -1.26 28.91
N GLY A 144 14.09 -0.62 28.76
CA GLY A 144 13.95 0.44 27.77
C GLY A 144 14.90 1.59 28.09
N ILE A 145 15.67 2.02 27.09
CA ILE A 145 16.39 3.29 27.14
C ILE A 145 15.59 4.25 26.26
N HIS A 146 15.04 5.29 26.88
CA HIS A 146 14.57 6.47 26.13
C HIS A 146 15.79 7.13 25.52
N ASP A 147 15.77 7.36 24.20
CA ASP A 147 16.72 8.27 23.57
C ASP A 147 16.03 9.60 23.25
N LEU A 148 16.75 10.71 23.47
CA LEU A 148 16.17 12.04 23.62
C LEU A 148 16.39 12.88 22.37
N THR A 149 15.45 12.80 21.42
CA THR A 149 15.38 13.77 20.31
C THR A 149 14.89 15.13 20.81
N ALA A 150 15.81 15.91 21.38
CA ALA A 150 15.57 17.30 21.74
C ALA A 150 15.46 18.17 20.47
N ASP A 151 14.34 18.89 20.33
CA ASP A 151 14.10 19.84 19.23
C ASP A 151 14.70 21.22 19.58
N PRO A 152 15.71 21.74 18.85
CA PRO A 152 16.51 22.89 19.28
C PRO A 152 15.97 24.26 18.77
N LEU A 153 14.65 24.52 18.86
CA LEU A 153 14.02 25.72 18.28
C LEU A 153 13.20 26.58 19.28
N ALA A 154 13.84 27.12 20.33
CA ALA A 154 13.22 28.14 21.19
C ALA A 154 14.22 29.07 21.91
N ARG A 155 14.96 29.93 21.18
CA ARG A 155 15.85 30.92 21.83
C ARG A 155 16.08 32.24 21.06
N GLU A 156 15.03 33.02 20.81
CA GLU A 156 15.21 34.45 20.54
C GLU A 156 13.96 35.31 20.85
N ARG A 157 14.00 36.01 22.00
CA ARG A 157 13.29 37.25 22.43
C ARG A 157 13.11 37.24 23.95
N GLY A 158 13.53 38.30 24.63
CA GLY A 158 13.42 38.42 26.08
C GLY A 158 14.57 39.19 26.73
N MET A 159 14.63 40.50 26.48
CA MET A 159 15.38 41.46 27.29
C MET A 159 14.43 42.56 27.75
N ASP A 160 14.86 43.31 28.77
CA ASP A 160 14.23 44.53 29.32
C ASP A 160 12.88 44.37 30.03
N ALA A 161 12.93 43.90 31.28
CA ALA A 161 12.24 44.54 32.40
C ALA A 161 12.98 44.22 33.72
N ALA A 162 13.02 45.16 34.66
CA ALA A 162 13.90 45.08 35.84
C ALA A 162 13.14 44.99 37.17
N ASN A 163 13.91 44.60 38.20
CA ASN A 163 13.86 45.08 39.59
C ASN A 163 13.00 44.31 40.62
N GLY A 164 13.60 44.05 41.80
CA GLY A 164 12.91 43.74 43.05
C GLY A 164 13.26 42.40 43.74
N GLY A 165 13.72 42.44 45.01
CA GLY A 165 13.50 41.33 45.96
C GLY A 165 14.73 40.59 46.51
N GLN A 166 15.32 41.14 47.57
CA GLN A 166 16.30 40.56 48.49
C GLN A 166 16.07 39.08 48.90
N GLY A 167 17.15 38.30 49.13
CA GLY A 167 17.07 36.91 49.65
C GLY A 167 18.43 36.28 50.04
N SER A 168 19.03 36.75 51.13
CA SER A 168 20.35 36.41 51.69
C SER A 168 20.80 34.93 51.80
N SER A 169 22.12 34.71 51.64
CA SER A 169 22.98 33.65 52.25
C SER A 169 22.71 32.18 51.86
N GLU A 170 23.66 31.23 51.94
CA GLU A 170 25.04 31.22 52.49
C GLU A 170 26.10 30.87 51.42
N ALA A 171 27.38 30.91 51.79
CA ALA A 171 28.51 30.53 50.94
C ALA A 171 29.22 29.27 51.44
N PHE A 172 29.62 28.38 50.52
CA PHE A 172 30.71 27.43 50.75
C PHE A 172 31.62 27.41 49.54
N ALA A 173 32.92 27.58 49.78
CA ALA A 173 33.97 27.41 48.79
C ALA A 173 34.79 26.17 49.15
N SER A 174 35.20 25.41 48.13
CA SER A 174 36.31 24.46 48.21
C SER A 174 36.99 24.39 46.85
N ASP A 175 38.28 24.06 46.84
CA ASP A 175 39.21 24.34 45.76
C ASP A 175 40.17 23.15 45.56
N GLY A 176 40.77 23.05 44.37
CA GLY A 176 41.94 22.21 44.09
C GLY A 176 41.70 20.72 43.82
N GLY A 177 42.25 20.24 42.70
CA GLY A 177 42.39 18.81 42.38
C GLY A 177 42.76 18.57 40.92
N ALA A 178 43.99 18.14 40.63
CA ALA A 178 44.52 18.12 39.26
C ALA A 178 45.48 16.94 38.97
N VAL A 179 45.35 16.37 37.75
CA VAL A 179 46.41 15.63 36.99
C VAL A 179 46.81 14.24 37.59
N PRO A 180 47.38 13.24 36.85
CA PRO A 180 47.68 13.12 35.40
C PRO A 180 47.07 11.91 34.64
N GLY A 181 46.82 12.09 33.34
CA GLY A 181 47.56 11.43 32.23
C GLY A 181 47.53 9.90 31.98
N ALA A 182 47.25 9.53 30.72
CA ALA A 182 47.72 8.31 30.05
C ALA A 182 47.93 8.58 28.54
N GLN A 183 48.79 7.81 27.84
CA GLN A 183 49.16 8.01 26.43
C GLN A 183 49.06 6.72 25.59
N SER A 184 48.62 6.85 24.33
CA SER A 184 48.97 5.98 23.18
C SER A 184 48.45 6.69 21.91
N LEU A 185 49.23 7.11 20.90
CA LEU A 185 50.25 6.47 20.05
C LEU A 185 49.68 5.64 18.88
N SER A 186 50.16 6.04 17.69
CA SER A 186 49.91 5.64 16.28
C SER A 186 50.26 4.15 15.96
N PRO A 187 50.03 3.57 14.74
CA PRO A 187 49.90 4.26 13.43
C PRO A 187 49.01 3.68 12.29
N ARG A 188 48.87 4.53 11.25
CA ARG A 188 48.91 4.30 9.78
C ARG A 188 49.13 2.86 9.25
N PRO A 189 48.54 2.51 8.07
CA PRO A 189 49.22 2.88 6.81
C PRO A 189 48.32 3.37 5.65
N SER A 190 49.00 3.88 4.62
CA SER A 190 48.47 4.28 3.31
C SER A 190 49.35 3.70 2.21
N PHE A 191 48.75 3.02 1.23
CA PHE A 191 49.37 2.57 -0.03
C PHE A 191 48.28 2.59 -1.12
N GLY A 192 48.56 2.77 -2.42
CA GLY A 192 49.85 2.98 -3.09
C GLY A 192 49.92 2.13 -4.37
N ASP A 193 49.98 2.78 -5.54
CA ASP A 193 49.88 2.10 -6.85
C ASP A 193 51.12 1.25 -7.20
N VAL A 194 50.89 0.03 -7.69
CA VAL A 194 51.88 -0.80 -8.41
C VAL A 194 51.15 -1.62 -9.49
N VAL A 195 51.79 -1.80 -10.65
CA VAL A 195 51.28 -2.57 -11.81
C VAL A 195 52.25 -3.73 -12.14
N VAL A 196 51.74 -4.79 -12.77
CA VAL A 196 52.37 -5.73 -13.75
C VAL A 196 52.05 -7.23 -13.50
N ASP A 197 51.31 -7.80 -14.47
CA ASP A 197 51.17 -9.17 -14.99
C ASP A 197 51.40 -10.48 -14.19
N LEU A 198 50.36 -11.34 -14.21
CA LEU A 198 50.23 -12.74 -14.70
C LEU A 198 51.44 -13.75 -14.67
N PRO A 199 51.21 -15.10 -14.65
CA PRO A 199 49.96 -15.89 -14.49
C PRO A 199 50.05 -17.15 -13.55
N VAL A 200 49.01 -18.00 -13.56
CA VAL A 200 48.95 -19.48 -13.32
C VAL A 200 48.19 -20.01 -12.06
N ARG A 201 47.13 -20.80 -12.35
CA ARG A 201 46.40 -21.87 -11.59
C ARG A 201 46.68 -22.10 -10.09
N GLY A 202 45.62 -22.14 -9.26
CA GLY A 202 45.61 -22.92 -8.00
C GLY A 202 44.42 -22.78 -7.04
N PHE A 203 43.48 -23.73 -7.08
CA PHE A 203 42.61 -24.29 -6.00
C PHE A 203 42.05 -23.46 -4.79
N ALA A 204 40.76 -23.69 -4.52
CA ALA A 204 40.14 -23.95 -3.19
C ALA A 204 39.76 -22.84 -2.17
N TRP A 205 38.42 -22.65 -2.05
CA TRP A 205 37.57 -22.43 -0.86
C TRP A 205 38.03 -21.61 0.36
N ALA A 206 37.29 -20.53 0.64
CA ALA A 206 36.82 -20.14 1.98
C ALA A 206 35.50 -19.35 1.90
N ARG A 207 34.66 -19.40 2.95
CA ARG A 207 33.47 -18.53 3.15
C ARG A 207 33.76 -17.52 4.26
N ALA A 208 33.31 -16.28 4.09
CA ALA A 208 33.12 -15.31 5.16
C ALA A 208 31.83 -14.51 4.90
N ALA A 209 31.25 -13.93 5.95
CA ALA A 209 30.01 -13.14 5.90
C ALA A 209 30.22 -11.79 6.60
N LEU A 210 29.13 -11.01 6.74
CA LEU A 210 29.06 -9.59 7.12
C LEU A 210 29.33 -8.63 5.94
N GLY A 211 28.68 -7.48 5.84
CA GLY A 211 27.70 -6.89 6.76
C GLY A 211 26.81 -5.82 6.12
N VAL A 212 25.91 -5.24 6.92
CA VAL A 212 24.87 -4.29 6.46
C VAL A 212 25.50 -2.97 5.96
N GLY A 213 25.08 -2.54 4.76
CA GLY A 213 25.34 -1.23 4.18
C GLY A 213 24.24 -0.88 3.17
N GLY A 214 23.86 0.40 3.08
CA GLY A 214 22.70 0.81 2.27
C GLY A 214 22.92 0.63 0.77
N VAL A 215 21.96 -0.02 0.09
CA VAL A 215 22.03 -0.33 -1.35
C VAL A 215 21.24 0.67 -2.17
N LEU A 216 21.90 1.29 -3.15
CA LEU A 216 21.26 2.07 -4.21
C LEU A 216 20.53 1.13 -5.18
N PHE A 217 19.21 1.30 -5.33
CA PHE A 217 18.40 0.49 -6.23
C PHE A 217 18.55 0.91 -7.70
N LEU A 218 19.53 0.31 -8.38
CA LEU A 218 19.49 0.08 -9.83
C LEU A 218 19.07 -1.37 -10.07
N VAL A 219 17.94 -1.59 -10.76
CA VAL A 219 17.61 -2.91 -11.30
C VAL A 219 18.49 -3.12 -12.54
N ALA A 220 19.68 -3.63 -12.29
CA ALA A 220 20.61 -4.06 -13.31
C ALA A 220 20.08 -5.34 -13.98
N LEU A 221 19.35 -5.17 -15.09
CA LEU A 221 19.28 -6.20 -16.11
C LEU A 221 20.71 -6.60 -16.50
N GLY A 222 20.94 -7.88 -16.80
CA GLY A 222 22.26 -8.46 -17.06
C GLY A 222 22.95 -8.03 -18.37
N GLY A 223 22.81 -6.77 -18.77
CA GLY A 223 23.62 -6.11 -19.79
C GLY A 223 25.02 -5.76 -19.27
N LEU A 224 25.72 -6.74 -18.69
CA LEU A 224 27.07 -6.55 -18.13
C LEU A 224 28.05 -6.34 -19.28
N ALA A 225 28.27 -5.07 -19.65
CA ALA A 225 29.25 -4.66 -20.64
C ALA A 225 30.64 -5.19 -20.22
N LEU A 226 31.22 -6.08 -21.04
CA LEU A 226 32.39 -6.87 -20.68
C LEU A 226 33.54 -5.99 -20.14
N TRP A 227 33.83 -6.20 -18.85
CA TRP A 227 34.61 -5.28 -18.03
C TRP A 227 36.10 -5.42 -18.30
N TRP A 228 36.59 -4.70 -19.30
CA TRP A 228 38.01 -4.67 -19.66
C TRP A 228 38.71 -3.51 -18.94
N TRP A 229 39.60 -3.84 -17.99
CA TRP A 229 40.36 -2.86 -17.22
C TRP A 229 41.37 -2.10 -18.10
N GLY A 230 40.99 -0.89 -18.49
CA GLY A 230 41.86 0.16 -19.01
C GLY A 230 41.16 1.51 -18.90
N ASP A 231 41.93 2.60 -18.78
CA ASP A 231 41.44 3.98 -18.53
C ASP A 231 40.73 4.60 -19.75
N SER A 232 39.61 3.97 -20.08
CA SER A 232 38.70 4.34 -21.15
C SER A 232 37.82 5.50 -20.68
N HIS A 233 38.40 6.70 -20.73
CA HIS A 233 37.71 8.00 -20.68
C HIS A 233 36.70 8.21 -21.83
N GLY A 234 36.74 7.33 -22.84
CA GLY A 234 35.79 7.30 -23.94
C GLY A 234 34.37 6.94 -23.52
N PRO A 235 33.39 7.16 -24.41
CA PRO A 235 31.98 6.93 -24.15
C PRO A 235 31.66 5.45 -23.90
N ARG A 236 30.73 5.19 -22.98
CA ARG A 236 30.22 3.85 -22.63
C ARG A 236 28.70 3.84 -22.67
N VAL A 237 28.10 2.68 -22.91
CA VAL A 237 26.64 2.51 -22.88
C VAL A 237 26.27 1.23 -22.15
N GLU A 238 25.29 1.35 -21.26
CA GLU A 238 24.66 0.22 -20.55
C GLU A 238 23.15 0.20 -20.83
N VAL A 239 22.53 -0.97 -20.62
CA VAL A 239 21.06 -1.13 -20.65
C VAL A 239 20.58 -1.21 -19.21
N VAL A 240 19.66 -0.32 -18.83
CA VAL A 240 19.00 -0.34 -17.52
C VAL A 240 17.49 -0.54 -17.70
N GLN A 241 16.81 -1.05 -16.68
CA GLN A 241 15.35 -1.11 -16.68
C GLN A 241 14.76 0.15 -16.05
N GLN A 242 13.91 0.87 -16.78
CA GLN A 242 13.08 1.96 -16.27
C GLN A 242 11.61 1.52 -16.28
N GLY A 243 11.13 1.06 -15.12
CA GLY A 243 9.78 0.53 -14.97
C GLY A 243 9.57 -0.75 -15.81
N THR A 244 8.69 -0.69 -16.80
CA THR A 244 8.41 -1.79 -17.74
C THR A 244 9.19 -1.69 -19.06
N THR A 245 9.96 -0.63 -19.26
CA THR A 245 10.76 -0.35 -20.46
C THR A 245 12.26 -0.44 -20.20
N ASP A 246 13.03 -0.74 -21.24
CA ASP A 246 14.48 -0.61 -21.19
C ASP A 246 14.88 0.85 -21.50
N ALA A 247 16.03 1.27 -20.99
CA ALA A 247 16.66 2.53 -21.36
C ALA A 247 18.17 2.32 -21.59
N LEU A 248 18.72 3.06 -22.54
CA LEU A 248 20.16 3.15 -22.75
C LEU A 248 20.70 4.33 -21.94
N VAL A 249 21.63 4.06 -21.02
CA VAL A 249 22.37 5.13 -20.33
C VAL A 249 23.72 5.28 -21.04
N PHE A 250 23.92 6.43 -21.65
CA PHE A 250 25.18 6.83 -22.27
C PHE A 250 26.01 7.58 -21.22
N HIS A 251 27.23 7.10 -20.95
CA HIS A 251 28.18 7.70 -20.01
C HIS A 251 29.36 8.30 -20.78
N LEU A 252 29.67 9.56 -20.50
CA LEU A 252 30.87 10.26 -20.97
C LEU A 252 31.39 11.14 -19.81
N PRO A 253 32.13 10.55 -18.83
CA PRO A 253 32.48 11.23 -17.58
C PRO A 253 33.36 12.49 -17.74
N SER A 254 34.07 12.61 -18.87
CA SER A 254 34.95 13.74 -19.18
C SER A 254 34.33 14.74 -20.17
N ALA A 255 32.99 14.76 -20.29
CA ALA A 255 32.28 15.70 -21.17
C ALA A 255 32.38 17.16 -20.67
N PRO A 256 32.68 18.13 -21.55
CA PRO A 256 32.57 19.55 -21.23
C PRO A 256 31.14 19.96 -20.84
N ALA A 257 31.00 20.98 -19.99
CA ALA A 257 29.69 21.56 -19.65
C ALA A 257 28.92 22.03 -20.90
N GLY A 258 27.62 21.78 -20.95
CA GLY A 258 26.77 22.07 -22.11
C GLY A 258 26.88 21.04 -23.25
N THR A 259 27.58 19.92 -23.05
CA THR A 259 27.57 18.80 -24.00
C THR A 259 26.24 18.03 -23.91
N ARG A 260 25.61 17.84 -25.07
CA ARG A 260 24.42 17.02 -25.27
C ARG A 260 24.76 15.72 -25.99
N VAL A 261 23.88 14.74 -25.91
CA VAL A 261 23.93 13.51 -26.70
C VAL A 261 22.62 13.36 -27.45
N ARG A 262 22.70 12.96 -28.73
CA ARG A 262 21.55 12.68 -29.58
C ARG A 262 21.52 11.20 -29.98
N PHE A 263 20.37 10.55 -29.84
CA PHE A 263 20.13 9.15 -30.19
C PHE A 263 18.72 9.00 -30.80
N HIS A 264 18.60 8.33 -31.95
CA HIS A 264 17.37 8.28 -32.78
C HIS A 264 16.61 9.62 -32.89
N GLY A 265 17.35 10.72 -33.07
CA GLY A 265 16.79 12.07 -33.23
C GLY A 265 16.37 12.78 -31.93
N ARG A 266 16.29 12.06 -30.80
CA ARG A 266 16.07 12.66 -29.47
C ARG A 266 17.39 13.20 -28.92
N GLU A 267 17.38 14.39 -28.34
CA GLU A 267 18.52 14.96 -27.60
C GLU A 267 18.29 14.85 -26.09
N GLN A 268 19.39 14.75 -25.34
CA GLN A 268 19.45 14.82 -23.89
C GLN A 268 20.71 15.59 -23.47
N ASP A 269 20.62 16.41 -22.42
CA ASP A 269 21.79 16.99 -21.75
C ASP A 269 22.53 15.92 -20.93
N LEU A 270 23.86 16.05 -20.82
CA LEU A 270 24.67 15.20 -19.92
C LEU A 270 24.63 15.73 -18.49
N TYR A 271 23.87 15.08 -17.62
CA TYR A 271 23.88 15.33 -16.18
C TYR A 271 24.86 14.37 -15.50
N ASP A 272 25.86 14.89 -14.78
CA ASP A 272 26.96 14.10 -14.20
C ASP A 272 27.63 13.15 -15.21
N GLY A 273 27.84 13.64 -16.44
CA GLY A 273 28.38 12.86 -17.55
C GLY A 273 27.45 11.76 -18.08
N ARG A 274 26.15 11.77 -17.74
CA ARG A 274 25.17 10.75 -18.14
C ARG A 274 23.96 11.31 -18.89
N ALA A 275 23.52 10.61 -19.93
CA ALA A 275 22.27 10.85 -20.64
C ALA A 275 21.49 9.54 -20.78
N THR A 276 20.18 9.57 -20.51
CA THR A 276 19.32 8.37 -20.54
C THR A 276 18.29 8.47 -21.66
N PHE A 277 18.22 7.43 -22.49
CA PHE A 277 17.33 7.33 -23.64
C PHE A 277 16.37 6.15 -23.45
N PRO A 278 15.07 6.36 -23.24
CA PRO A 278 14.09 5.27 -23.18
C PRO A 278 13.94 4.66 -24.58
N VAL A 279 14.04 3.33 -24.65
CA VAL A 279 14.05 2.56 -25.91
C VAL A 279 12.88 1.60 -26.03
N GLY A 280 12.39 1.44 -27.26
CA GLY A 280 11.34 0.51 -27.61
C GLY A 280 11.82 -0.94 -27.66
N GLU A 281 10.86 -1.86 -27.74
CA GLU A 281 11.12 -3.30 -27.91
C GLU A 281 11.95 -3.61 -29.17
N ALA A 282 11.72 -2.89 -30.26
CA ALA A 282 12.40 -3.09 -31.54
C ALA A 282 13.84 -2.51 -31.59
N ASP A 283 14.20 -1.61 -30.66
CA ASP A 283 15.47 -0.87 -30.70
C ASP A 283 16.65 -1.72 -30.19
N LEU A 284 16.38 -2.74 -29.35
CA LEU A 284 17.38 -3.63 -28.75
C LEU A 284 17.01 -5.11 -28.90
N ARG A 285 17.83 -5.85 -29.66
CA ARG A 285 17.73 -7.30 -29.84
C ARG A 285 18.74 -8.06 -28.97
N ILE A 286 18.43 -9.32 -28.69
CA ILE A 286 19.39 -10.28 -28.14
C ILE A 286 20.54 -10.49 -29.14
N GLY A 287 21.76 -10.65 -28.63
CA GLY A 287 22.99 -10.68 -29.42
C GLY A 287 23.55 -9.28 -29.70
N HIS A 288 24.12 -9.10 -30.89
CA HIS A 288 24.88 -7.90 -31.23
C HIS A 288 23.98 -6.77 -31.77
N ASN A 289 24.07 -5.61 -31.13
CA ASN A 289 23.45 -4.35 -31.54
C ASN A 289 24.57 -3.40 -31.97
N GLU A 290 24.39 -2.71 -33.10
CA GLU A 290 25.25 -1.60 -33.52
C GLU A 290 24.42 -0.32 -33.43
N LEU A 291 24.85 0.59 -32.57
CA LEU A 291 24.16 1.83 -32.21
C LEU A 291 25.03 3.01 -32.62
N GLU A 292 24.44 4.11 -33.08
CA GLU A 292 25.15 5.36 -33.32
C GLU A 292 24.60 6.46 -32.41
N PHE A 293 25.46 7.00 -31.55
CA PHE A 293 25.20 8.20 -30.76
C PHE A 293 25.89 9.39 -31.42
N MET A 294 25.32 10.58 -31.25
CA MET A 294 25.92 11.82 -31.73
C MET A 294 26.15 12.76 -30.54
N VAL A 295 27.40 12.94 -30.16
CA VAL A 295 27.80 13.88 -29.10
C VAL A 295 27.84 15.29 -29.69
N LEU A 296 27.16 16.23 -29.04
CA LEU A 296 27.00 17.61 -29.47
C LEU A 296 27.66 18.52 -28.42
N TYR A 297 28.86 19.02 -28.72
CA TYR A 297 29.63 19.85 -27.81
C TYR A 297 29.15 21.32 -27.85
N ALA A 298 29.41 22.06 -26.76
CA ALA A 298 28.98 23.45 -26.61
C ALA A 298 29.66 24.44 -27.61
N ASP A 299 30.75 24.04 -28.27
CA ASP A 299 31.41 24.78 -29.36
C ASP A 299 30.74 24.59 -30.73
N GLY A 300 29.65 23.81 -30.79
CA GLY A 300 28.92 23.47 -32.02
C GLY A 300 29.49 22.27 -32.78
N ARG A 301 30.56 21.65 -32.27
CA ARG A 301 31.14 20.42 -32.85
C ARG A 301 30.20 19.23 -32.61
N ALA A 302 30.04 18.38 -33.62
CA ALA A 302 29.30 17.13 -33.52
C ALA A 302 30.22 15.93 -33.81
N GLU A 303 30.14 14.89 -32.99
CA GLU A 303 30.96 13.68 -33.10
C GLU A 303 30.06 12.43 -33.12
N LYS A 304 30.26 11.56 -34.12
CA LYS A 304 29.57 10.26 -34.21
C LYS A 304 30.32 9.22 -33.39
N VAL A 305 29.63 8.63 -32.41
CA VAL A 305 30.14 7.57 -31.55
C VAL A 305 29.44 6.25 -31.92
N PRO A 306 30.10 5.36 -32.68
CA PRO A 306 29.60 4.01 -32.93
C PRO A 306 29.80 3.14 -31.67
N VAL A 307 28.73 2.51 -31.21
CA VAL A 307 28.72 1.65 -30.02
C VAL A 307 28.28 0.25 -30.41
N ARG A 308 29.07 -0.76 -30.04
CA ARG A 308 28.72 -2.18 -30.18
C ARG A 308 28.29 -2.72 -28.82
N LEU A 309 27.02 -3.14 -28.74
CA LEU A 309 26.39 -3.61 -27.51
C LEU A 309 25.93 -5.06 -27.69
N ALA A 310 26.54 -5.99 -26.94
CA ALA A 310 26.14 -7.38 -26.90
C ALA A 310 25.18 -7.63 -25.72
N ILE A 311 23.95 -8.07 -26.00
CA ILE A 311 22.95 -8.40 -25.00
C ILE A 311 22.82 -9.94 -24.96
N PRO A 312 23.47 -10.65 -24.00
CA PRO A 312 23.48 -12.12 -23.98
C PRO A 312 22.11 -12.69 -23.59
N PHE A 313 21.40 -11.99 -22.71
CA PHE A 313 20.03 -12.28 -22.29
C PHE A 313 19.31 -10.99 -21.85
N ARG A 314 17.98 -11.06 -21.75
CA ARG A 314 17.08 -10.02 -21.23
C ARG A 314 15.97 -10.70 -20.45
N PHE A 315 15.59 -10.11 -19.32
CA PHE A 315 14.38 -10.47 -18.58
C PHE A 315 13.33 -9.37 -18.76
N ARG A 316 12.05 -9.74 -18.75
CA ARG A 316 10.95 -8.79 -18.61
C ARG A 316 9.88 -9.33 -17.68
N VAL A 317 9.29 -8.44 -16.89
CA VAL A 317 8.20 -8.77 -15.98
C VAL A 317 6.87 -8.37 -16.61
N GLN A 318 5.97 -9.34 -16.78
CA GLN A 318 4.63 -9.17 -17.34
C GLN A 318 3.58 -9.26 -16.23
N VAL A 319 2.86 -8.16 -16.01
CA VAL A 319 1.83 -8.00 -14.97
C VAL A 319 0.39 -8.20 -15.47
N GLY A 320 0.20 -8.57 -16.74
CA GLY A 320 -1.14 -8.83 -17.30
C GLY A 320 -1.87 -10.03 -16.68
N GLY A 321 -1.15 -10.95 -16.05
CA GLY A 321 -1.73 -12.11 -15.34
C GLY A 321 -2.38 -11.77 -13.99
N LEU A 322 -2.30 -10.53 -13.51
CA LEU A 322 -2.85 -10.11 -12.22
C LEU A 322 -4.39 -10.01 -12.20
N GLY A 323 -5.03 -9.88 -13.37
CA GLY A 323 -6.49 -9.83 -13.49
C GLY A 323 -7.17 -11.19 -13.58
N ALA A 324 -6.41 -12.29 -13.53
CA ALA A 324 -6.94 -13.65 -13.58
C ALA A 324 -7.45 -14.11 -12.19
N PRO A 325 -8.36 -15.12 -12.12
CA PRO A 325 -8.81 -15.70 -10.85
C PRO A 325 -7.67 -16.19 -9.97
N ASP A 326 -6.65 -16.78 -10.61
CA ASP A 326 -5.34 -17.10 -10.06
C ASP A 326 -4.34 -16.00 -10.49
N PRO A 327 -4.21 -14.89 -9.72
CA PRO A 327 -3.39 -13.75 -10.14
C PRO A 327 -1.92 -14.15 -10.18
N SER A 328 -1.24 -13.81 -11.28
CA SER A 328 0.17 -14.17 -11.46
C SER A 328 1.00 -13.09 -12.15
N VAL A 329 2.26 -12.99 -11.73
CA VAL A 329 3.30 -12.23 -12.42
C VAL A 329 4.11 -13.21 -13.27
N SER A 330 4.39 -12.87 -14.53
CA SER A 330 5.19 -13.74 -15.41
C SER A 330 6.54 -13.11 -15.74
N VAL A 331 7.62 -13.85 -15.54
CA VAL A 331 8.95 -13.49 -16.05
C VAL A 331 9.12 -14.12 -17.42
N LEU A 332 9.32 -13.28 -18.43
CA LEU A 332 9.78 -13.66 -19.76
C LEU A 332 11.30 -13.53 -19.80
N ALA A 333 12.00 -14.59 -20.18
CA ALA A 333 13.44 -14.57 -20.47
C ALA A 333 13.66 -14.70 -21.98
N GLN A 334 14.61 -13.94 -22.51
CA GLN A 334 15.10 -14.05 -23.88
C GLN A 334 16.63 -14.19 -23.81
N ALA A 335 17.23 -15.16 -24.48
CA ALA A 335 18.68 -15.42 -24.40
C ALA A 335 19.25 -16.04 -25.68
N LEU A 336 20.57 -15.93 -25.86
CA LEU A 336 21.29 -16.53 -26.99
C LEU A 336 21.20 -18.06 -26.99
N PRO A 337 21.20 -18.72 -28.18
CA PRO A 337 21.22 -20.19 -28.28
C PRO A 337 22.35 -20.83 -27.48
N GLY A 338 22.05 -21.95 -26.81
CA GLY A 338 22.97 -22.65 -25.91
C GLY A 338 22.97 -22.12 -24.46
N THR A 339 22.38 -20.97 -24.20
CA THR A 339 22.24 -20.42 -22.84
C THR A 339 21.23 -21.23 -22.02
N ARG A 340 21.56 -21.50 -20.76
CA ARG A 340 20.65 -22.09 -19.76
C ARG A 340 20.26 -21.01 -18.75
N VAL A 341 18.98 -20.67 -18.72
CA VAL A 341 18.40 -19.73 -17.76
C VAL A 341 17.77 -20.52 -16.61
N PHE A 342 18.03 -20.11 -15.38
CA PHE A 342 17.38 -20.61 -14.19
C PHE A 342 16.66 -19.45 -13.49
N LEU A 343 15.45 -19.68 -13.00
CA LEU A 343 14.65 -18.73 -12.23
C LEU A 343 14.14 -19.43 -10.97
N ASP A 344 14.50 -18.89 -9.81
CA ASP A 344 14.24 -19.50 -8.50
C ASP A 344 14.72 -20.96 -8.45
N GLY A 345 16.00 -21.16 -8.76
CA GLY A 345 16.70 -22.46 -8.79
C GLY A 345 16.33 -23.40 -9.96
N GLU A 346 15.11 -23.31 -10.50
CA GLU A 346 14.62 -24.20 -11.56
C GLU A 346 15.09 -23.79 -12.96
N LEU A 347 15.40 -24.78 -13.79
CA LEU A 347 15.80 -24.59 -15.19
C LEU A 347 14.58 -24.15 -16.04
N LEU A 348 14.67 -22.95 -16.61
CA LEU A 348 13.69 -22.45 -17.56
C LEU A 348 13.95 -23.04 -18.95
N THR A 349 12.95 -23.71 -19.51
CA THR A 349 12.99 -24.18 -20.91
C THR A 349 12.87 -22.98 -21.85
N LEU A 350 13.81 -22.87 -22.80
CA LEU A 350 13.80 -21.86 -23.86
C LEU A 350 13.41 -22.52 -25.20
N VAL A 351 12.39 -21.97 -25.86
CA VAL A 351 11.99 -22.30 -27.24
C VAL A 351 12.37 -21.11 -28.10
N ASP A 352 13.16 -21.34 -29.16
CA ASP A 352 13.71 -20.28 -30.03
C ASP A 352 14.41 -19.12 -29.26
N GLY A 353 15.05 -19.48 -28.14
CA GLY A 353 15.73 -18.53 -27.24
C GLY A 353 14.82 -17.82 -26.24
N VAL A 354 13.51 -18.12 -26.22
CA VAL A 354 12.51 -17.47 -25.36
C VAL A 354 11.88 -18.47 -24.38
N GLY A 355 11.77 -18.10 -23.11
CA GLY A 355 11.09 -18.90 -22.09
C GLY A 355 10.26 -18.04 -21.15
N ARG A 356 9.23 -18.62 -20.53
CA ARG A 356 8.35 -17.92 -19.58
C ARG A 356 8.11 -18.76 -18.33
N ARG A 357 8.29 -18.16 -17.15
CA ARG A 357 7.84 -18.73 -15.86
C ARG A 357 6.79 -17.80 -15.24
N SER A 358 5.73 -18.35 -14.67
CA SER A 358 4.70 -17.60 -13.96
C SER A 358 4.77 -17.90 -12.46
N PHE A 359 4.61 -16.86 -11.66
CA PHE A 359 4.69 -16.86 -10.21
C PHE A 359 3.35 -16.40 -9.64
N GLY A 360 2.76 -17.18 -8.75
CA GLY A 360 1.48 -16.86 -8.13
C GLY A 360 1.59 -15.66 -7.18
N VAL A 361 0.63 -14.75 -7.23
CA VAL A 361 0.53 -13.62 -6.31
C VAL A 361 -0.27 -14.06 -5.09
N ALA A 362 0.42 -14.17 -3.96
CA ALA A 362 -0.22 -14.41 -2.66
C ALA A 362 -1.26 -13.31 -2.33
N PRO A 363 -2.31 -13.62 -1.54
CA PRO A 363 -3.20 -12.59 -1.01
C PRO A 363 -2.39 -11.49 -0.29
N ALA A 364 -2.82 -10.24 -0.46
CA ALA A 364 -1.92 -9.11 -0.37
C ALA A 364 -1.31 -8.85 1.02
N SER A 365 -0.09 -8.29 1.00
CA SER A 365 0.55 -7.72 2.17
C SER A 365 -0.22 -6.51 2.71
N PRO A 366 -0.31 -6.30 4.03
CA PRO A 366 -0.86 -5.09 4.64
C PRO A 366 -0.23 -3.77 4.15
N ALA A 367 0.95 -3.83 3.53
CA ALA A 367 1.64 -2.68 2.95
C ALA A 367 1.01 -2.13 1.64
N GLY A 368 -0.04 -2.75 1.10
CA GLY A 368 -0.70 -2.29 -0.14
C GLY A 368 0.15 -2.44 -1.42
N VAL A 369 1.29 -3.12 -1.32
CA VAL A 369 2.22 -3.40 -2.41
C VAL A 369 2.62 -4.87 -2.34
N PHE A 370 2.49 -5.57 -3.46
CA PHE A 370 3.10 -6.88 -3.66
C PHE A 370 4.57 -6.69 -4.03
N HIS A 371 5.46 -7.26 -3.22
CA HIS A 371 6.90 -7.26 -3.43
C HIS A 371 7.37 -8.70 -3.65
N HIS A 372 8.08 -8.93 -4.74
CA HIS A 372 8.45 -10.28 -5.18
C HIS A 372 9.85 -10.27 -5.77
N VAL A 373 10.70 -11.17 -5.28
CA VAL A 373 12.11 -11.27 -5.66
C VAL A 373 12.34 -12.64 -6.25
N VAL A 374 12.75 -12.70 -7.53
CA VAL A 374 13.14 -13.96 -8.18
C VAL A 374 14.66 -13.98 -8.31
N PRO A 375 15.39 -14.82 -7.55
CA PRO A 375 16.80 -15.02 -7.81
C PRO A 375 16.96 -15.71 -9.17
N TYR A 376 17.81 -15.16 -10.03
CA TYR A 376 18.09 -15.67 -11.36
C TYR A 376 19.54 -16.13 -11.46
N ARG A 377 19.74 -17.11 -12.35
CA ARG A 377 21.07 -17.62 -12.71
C ARG A 377 21.09 -17.94 -14.19
N VAL A 378 22.03 -17.36 -14.93
CA VAL A 378 22.22 -17.62 -16.35
C VAL A 378 23.59 -18.26 -16.54
N VAL A 379 23.63 -19.36 -17.29
CA VAL A 379 24.88 -20.00 -17.71
C VAL A 379 24.92 -20.00 -19.23
N ASP A 380 25.90 -19.32 -19.82
CA ASP A 380 26.01 -19.20 -21.27
C ASP A 380 26.55 -20.49 -21.94
N LYS A 381 26.72 -20.42 -23.26
CA LYS A 381 27.22 -21.54 -24.08
C LYS A 381 28.67 -21.95 -23.79
N ASP A 382 29.49 -21.06 -23.21
CA ASP A 382 30.90 -21.31 -22.91
C ASP A 382 31.09 -21.69 -21.43
N GLY A 383 30.02 -21.59 -20.62
CA GLY A 383 29.98 -21.95 -19.21
C GLY A 383 30.16 -20.78 -18.24
N ALA A 384 30.21 -19.54 -18.73
CA ALA A 384 30.25 -18.37 -17.85
C ALA A 384 28.90 -18.21 -17.12
N VAL A 385 28.96 -17.82 -15.86
CA VAL A 385 27.80 -17.75 -14.96
C VAL A 385 27.53 -16.30 -14.57
N GLN A 386 26.27 -15.89 -14.64
CA GLN A 386 25.78 -14.60 -14.15
C GLN A 386 24.59 -14.84 -13.21
N GLU A 387 24.60 -14.21 -12.04
CA GLU A 387 23.61 -14.41 -10.97
C GLU A 387 23.15 -13.06 -10.43
N GLY A 388 21.89 -12.97 -9.99
CA GLY A 388 21.29 -11.73 -9.49
C GLY A 388 19.83 -11.92 -9.11
N GLU A 389 19.10 -10.82 -8.93
CA GLU A 389 17.69 -10.83 -8.50
C GLU A 389 16.80 -9.98 -9.41
N LEU A 390 15.60 -10.49 -9.74
CA LEU A 390 14.54 -9.74 -10.39
C LEU A 390 13.55 -9.26 -9.32
N VAL A 391 13.73 -8.02 -8.86
CA VAL A 391 12.83 -7.39 -7.90
C VAL A 391 11.63 -6.79 -8.64
N THR A 392 10.43 -7.21 -8.24
CA THR A 392 9.15 -6.73 -8.78
C THR A 392 8.34 -6.06 -7.68
N HIS A 393 7.89 -4.83 -7.94
CA HIS A 393 6.90 -4.13 -7.12
C HIS A 393 5.61 -3.97 -7.93
N VAL A 394 4.48 -4.37 -7.35
CA VAL A 394 3.14 -4.19 -7.93
C VAL A 394 2.25 -3.51 -6.89
N SER A 395 1.75 -2.32 -7.19
CA SER A 395 0.74 -1.68 -6.34
C SER A 395 -0.55 -2.51 -6.34
N GLN A 396 -1.16 -2.66 -5.16
CA GLN A 396 -2.47 -3.27 -5.06
C GLN A 396 -3.56 -2.36 -5.67
N THR A 397 -4.66 -2.98 -6.09
CA THR A 397 -5.92 -2.27 -6.34
C THR A 397 -6.39 -1.59 -5.06
N SER A 398 -6.76 -0.31 -5.14
CA SER A 398 -7.28 0.42 -3.98
C SER A 398 -8.75 0.07 -3.75
N LEU A 399 -9.06 -0.43 -2.55
CA LEU A 399 -10.39 -0.80 -2.09
C LEU A 399 -10.54 -0.37 -0.63
N THR A 400 -11.61 0.37 -0.34
CA THR A 400 -12.01 0.74 1.03
C THR A 400 -13.43 0.25 1.25
N ILE A 401 -13.65 -0.58 2.27
CA ILE A 401 -15.01 -1.04 2.66
C ILE A 401 -15.53 -0.11 3.76
N GLU A 402 -16.63 0.59 3.47
CA GLU A 402 -17.32 1.50 4.40
C GLU A 402 -18.38 0.77 5.24
N SER A 403 -19.04 -0.22 4.65
CA SER A 403 -20.05 -1.08 5.29
C SER A 403 -20.04 -2.49 4.68
N PRO A 404 -20.34 -3.55 5.46
CA PRO A 404 -20.34 -3.56 6.92
C PRO A 404 -18.90 -3.43 7.46
N PRO A 405 -18.72 -3.04 8.74
CA PRO A 405 -17.45 -3.25 9.43
C PRO A 405 -17.19 -4.74 9.62
N ASP A 406 -15.97 -5.11 10.00
CA ASP A 406 -15.68 -6.49 10.39
C ASP A 406 -16.30 -6.82 11.76
N GLY A 407 -16.83 -8.03 11.94
CA GLY A 407 -17.53 -8.43 13.16
C GLY A 407 -18.91 -7.80 13.35
N TRP A 408 -19.61 -7.45 12.27
CA TRP A 408 -20.93 -6.81 12.32
C TRP A 408 -22.03 -7.80 12.74
N ILE A 409 -22.78 -7.48 13.79
CA ILE A 409 -23.90 -8.29 14.27
C ILE A 409 -25.22 -7.68 13.78
N THR A 410 -26.13 -8.50 13.25
CA THR A 410 -27.40 -8.05 12.62
C THR A 410 -28.56 -9.00 12.85
N GLU A 411 -29.80 -8.51 12.86
CA GLU A 411 -31.00 -9.35 12.69
C GLU A 411 -31.55 -9.35 11.25
N GLU A 412 -31.19 -8.32 10.48
CA GLU A 412 -31.61 -8.13 9.09
C GLU A 412 -31.23 -9.31 8.19
N PRO A 413 -32.09 -9.71 7.23
CA PRO A 413 -31.82 -10.79 6.27
C PRO A 413 -30.85 -10.38 5.14
N THR A 414 -30.32 -9.15 5.17
CA THR A 414 -29.47 -8.56 4.13
C THR A 414 -28.42 -7.65 4.78
N ALA A 415 -27.19 -7.65 4.25
CA ALA A 415 -26.17 -6.65 4.54
C ALA A 415 -26.08 -5.65 3.37
N ILE A 416 -26.02 -4.35 3.66
CA ILE A 416 -25.70 -3.35 2.64
C ILE A 416 -24.17 -3.17 2.63
N VAL A 417 -23.53 -3.75 1.61
CA VAL A 417 -22.09 -3.68 1.41
C VAL A 417 -21.76 -2.43 0.61
N ARG A 418 -21.01 -1.49 1.19
CA ARG A 418 -20.55 -0.25 0.55
C ARG A 418 -19.04 -0.14 0.54
N GLY A 419 -18.51 0.48 -0.52
CA GLY A 419 -17.10 0.83 -0.56
C GLY A 419 -16.70 1.78 -1.68
N ILE A 420 -15.41 2.14 -1.66
CA ILE A 420 -14.75 3.00 -2.63
C ILE A 420 -13.63 2.22 -3.32
N VAL A 421 -13.54 2.39 -4.64
CA VAL A 421 -12.46 1.94 -5.53
C VAL A 421 -12.09 3.05 -6.51
N VAL A 422 -10.93 2.94 -7.16
CA VAL A 422 -10.56 3.88 -8.24
C VAL A 422 -11.38 3.54 -9.50
N PRO A 423 -11.90 4.52 -10.28
CA PRO A 423 -12.61 4.25 -11.53
C PRO A 423 -11.86 3.30 -12.48
N GLY A 424 -12.62 2.45 -13.18
CA GLY A 424 -12.08 1.36 -14.01
C GLY A 424 -11.70 0.09 -13.23
N THR A 425 -11.97 0.04 -11.92
CA THR A 425 -11.85 -1.19 -11.11
C THR A 425 -13.10 -2.05 -11.23
N GLN A 426 -12.94 -3.34 -11.44
CA GLN A 426 -14.01 -4.34 -11.35
C GLN A 426 -14.15 -4.79 -9.89
N VAL A 427 -15.37 -4.93 -9.38
CA VAL A 427 -15.64 -5.40 -8.02
C VAL A 427 -16.51 -6.65 -8.08
N THR A 428 -16.22 -7.64 -7.23
CA THR A 428 -17.12 -8.77 -6.97
C THR A 428 -17.36 -8.92 -5.47
N ILE A 429 -18.55 -9.42 -5.12
CA ILE A 429 -18.97 -9.69 -3.73
C ILE A 429 -19.55 -11.10 -3.71
N ASN A 430 -18.92 -12.01 -2.95
CA ASN A 430 -19.20 -13.44 -2.95
C ASN A 430 -19.20 -14.07 -4.37
N GLY A 431 -18.43 -13.49 -5.29
CA GLY A 431 -18.33 -13.87 -6.71
C GLY A 431 -19.33 -13.17 -7.63
N ASN A 432 -20.35 -12.49 -7.10
CA ASN A 432 -21.30 -11.70 -7.88
C ASN A 432 -20.63 -10.39 -8.35
N ALA A 433 -20.72 -10.07 -9.64
CA ALA A 433 -20.17 -8.82 -10.18
C ALA A 433 -20.97 -7.59 -9.74
N VAL A 434 -20.28 -6.55 -9.28
CA VAL A 434 -20.85 -5.28 -8.83
C VAL A 434 -20.21 -4.13 -9.63
N THR A 435 -21.05 -3.23 -10.15
CA THR A 435 -20.60 -2.09 -10.96
C THR A 435 -20.42 -0.85 -10.08
N PRO A 436 -19.19 -0.30 -9.92
CA PRO A 436 -19.00 0.96 -9.22
C PRO A 436 -19.46 2.15 -10.07
N LEU A 437 -20.21 3.07 -9.45
CA LEU A 437 -20.60 4.36 -10.02
C LEU A 437 -19.68 5.45 -9.45
N GLU A 438 -18.96 6.15 -10.33
CA GLU A 438 -17.99 7.20 -9.95
C GLU A 438 -16.89 6.74 -8.96
N GLY A 439 -16.66 5.44 -8.86
CA GLY A 439 -15.73 4.82 -7.91
C GLY A 439 -16.35 4.40 -6.58
N ARG A 440 -17.63 4.68 -6.32
CA ARG A 440 -18.39 4.14 -5.17
C ARG A 440 -19.21 2.93 -5.60
N PHE A 441 -19.42 1.97 -4.72
CA PHE A 441 -20.35 0.86 -4.96
C PHE A 441 -21.23 0.59 -3.73
N GLU A 442 -22.45 0.13 -3.98
CA GLU A 442 -23.36 -0.41 -2.97
C GLU A 442 -23.98 -1.71 -3.49
N HIS A 443 -24.12 -2.71 -2.62
CA HIS A 443 -24.73 -4.00 -2.96
C HIS A 443 -25.50 -4.60 -1.77
N PRO A 444 -26.76 -5.02 -1.95
CA PRO A 444 -27.51 -5.77 -0.95
C PRO A 444 -27.14 -7.26 -0.96
N GLU A 445 -26.20 -7.67 -0.12
CA GLU A 445 -25.75 -9.05 0.02
C GLU A 445 -26.71 -9.85 0.94
N PRO A 446 -27.32 -10.95 0.48
CA PRO A 446 -28.24 -11.76 1.31
C PRO A 446 -27.54 -12.47 2.48
N LEU A 447 -28.20 -12.49 3.64
CA LEU A 447 -27.79 -13.24 4.83
C LEU A 447 -28.82 -14.35 5.12
N PRO A 448 -28.85 -15.44 4.30
CA PRO A 448 -29.98 -16.37 4.25
C PRO A 448 -30.18 -17.21 5.52
N ARG A 449 -29.15 -17.32 6.37
CA ARG A 449 -29.16 -18.10 7.61
C ARG A 449 -28.68 -17.27 8.80
N GLU A 450 -29.06 -17.72 10.00
CA GLU A 450 -28.49 -17.25 11.26
C GLU A 450 -27.08 -17.84 11.48
N GLY A 451 -26.39 -17.34 12.51
CA GLY A 451 -24.99 -17.65 12.83
C GLY A 451 -24.01 -16.80 12.03
N ASP A 452 -22.75 -17.22 11.98
CA ASP A 452 -21.66 -16.46 11.36
C ASP A 452 -21.58 -16.69 9.85
N LEU A 453 -21.37 -15.63 9.08
CA LEU A 453 -21.21 -15.61 7.63
C LEU A 453 -19.95 -14.81 7.25
N GLU A 454 -19.37 -15.15 6.11
CA GLU A 454 -18.33 -14.35 5.45
C GLU A 454 -18.94 -13.62 4.24
N ILE A 455 -18.63 -12.33 4.10
CA ILE A 455 -18.79 -11.59 2.86
C ILE A 455 -17.38 -11.38 2.29
N ARG A 456 -17.12 -11.91 1.10
CA ARG A 456 -15.83 -11.84 0.42
C ARG A 456 -15.90 -10.81 -0.70
N ILE A 457 -15.25 -9.67 -0.51
CA ILE A 457 -15.16 -8.60 -1.51
C ILE A 457 -13.82 -8.71 -2.24
N GLU A 458 -13.83 -8.72 -3.56
CA GLU A 458 -12.62 -8.66 -4.38
C GLU A 458 -12.69 -7.51 -5.38
N ALA A 459 -11.64 -6.67 -5.40
CA ALA A 459 -11.47 -5.59 -6.37
C ALA A 459 -10.25 -5.85 -7.27
N VAL A 460 -10.47 -5.83 -8.59
CA VAL A 460 -9.48 -6.14 -9.63
C VAL A 460 -9.35 -4.96 -10.59
N ARG A 461 -8.10 -4.58 -10.92
CA ARG A 461 -7.80 -3.56 -11.92
C ARG A 461 -6.57 -3.96 -12.72
N GLU A 462 -6.59 -3.72 -14.02
CA GLU A 462 -5.48 -4.04 -14.91
C GLU A 462 -4.16 -3.40 -14.44
N GLY A 463 -3.06 -4.17 -14.53
CA GLY A 463 -1.73 -3.74 -14.09
C GLY A 463 -1.54 -3.67 -12.56
N ARG A 464 -2.53 -4.04 -11.75
CA ARG A 464 -2.46 -4.03 -10.28
C ARG A 464 -2.83 -5.38 -9.67
N ALA A 465 -2.27 -5.67 -8.49
CA ALA A 465 -2.60 -6.88 -7.76
C ALA A 465 -4.04 -6.79 -7.19
N PRO A 466 -4.83 -7.88 -7.18
CA PRO A 466 -6.18 -7.87 -6.61
C PRO A 466 -6.22 -7.45 -5.12
N HIS A 467 -7.35 -6.88 -4.71
CA HIS A 467 -7.64 -6.57 -3.32
C HIS A 467 -8.78 -7.44 -2.82
N ARG A 468 -8.45 -8.49 -2.06
CA ARG A 468 -9.40 -9.40 -1.43
C ARG A 468 -9.59 -9.00 0.03
N VAL A 469 -10.83 -8.75 0.44
CA VAL A 469 -11.23 -8.41 1.82
C VAL A 469 -12.32 -9.38 2.26
N VAL A 470 -12.18 -9.94 3.46
CA VAL A 470 -13.26 -10.68 4.13
C VAL A 470 -13.91 -9.76 5.16
N ARG A 471 -15.23 -9.87 5.29
CA ARG A 471 -16.04 -9.27 6.34
C ARG A 471 -16.84 -10.35 7.05
N HIS A 472 -16.59 -10.51 8.33
CA HIS A 472 -17.31 -11.42 9.21
C HIS A 472 -18.61 -10.75 9.67
N VAL A 473 -19.74 -11.42 9.45
CA VAL A 473 -21.08 -10.92 9.81
C VAL A 473 -21.82 -12.01 10.57
N THR A 474 -22.32 -11.70 11.77
CA THR A 474 -23.14 -12.63 12.56
C THR A 474 -24.61 -12.24 12.45
N ARG A 475 -25.44 -13.11 11.86
CA ARG A 475 -26.89 -12.91 11.85
C ARG A 475 -27.54 -13.61 13.05
N VAL A 476 -28.31 -12.85 13.84
CA VAL A 476 -29.04 -13.29 15.03
C VAL A 476 -30.55 -13.15 14.83
N PRO A 477 -31.40 -13.89 15.56
CA PRO A 477 -32.86 -13.76 15.43
C PRO A 477 -33.44 -12.56 16.21
N ASP A 478 -32.64 -11.91 17.07
CA ASP A 478 -33.07 -10.90 18.04
C ASP A 478 -31.84 -10.15 18.60
N LEU A 479 -31.60 -8.92 18.12
CA LEU A 479 -30.48 -8.07 18.55
C LEU A 479 -30.57 -7.68 20.03
N ALA A 480 -31.77 -7.50 20.57
CA ALA A 480 -31.96 -7.14 21.98
C ALA A 480 -31.62 -8.30 22.92
N ARG A 481 -31.82 -9.55 22.48
CA ARG A 481 -31.39 -10.77 23.16
C ARG A 481 -29.88 -11.00 23.02
N ALA A 482 -29.31 -10.74 21.84
CA ALA A 482 -27.87 -10.79 21.65
C ALA A 482 -27.14 -9.77 22.55
N ALA A 483 -27.61 -8.53 22.63
CA ALA A 483 -27.09 -7.49 23.54
C ALA A 483 -27.15 -7.91 25.02
N LYS A 484 -28.19 -8.67 25.42
CA LYS A 484 -28.33 -9.20 26.79
C LYS A 484 -27.43 -10.39 27.07
N ALA A 485 -27.15 -11.21 26.05
CA ALA A 485 -26.22 -12.34 26.12
C ALA A 485 -24.74 -11.93 26.02
N PHE A 486 -24.45 -10.69 25.57
CA PHE A 486 -23.09 -10.17 25.42
C PHE A 486 -22.33 -10.18 26.76
N LYS A 487 -21.25 -10.96 26.81
CA LYS A 487 -20.34 -11.04 27.94
C LYS A 487 -19.23 -10.00 27.75
N ALA A 488 -19.32 -8.90 28.47
CA ALA A 488 -18.22 -7.97 28.64
C ALA A 488 -17.25 -8.47 29.71
N ASP A 489 -16.01 -8.01 29.59
CA ASP A 489 -14.95 -8.19 30.56
C ASP A 489 -15.02 -7.02 31.59
N PRO A 490 -14.69 -7.23 32.88
CA PRO A 490 -15.03 -6.28 33.95
C PRO A 490 -14.00 -5.13 34.06
N ILE A 491 -14.03 -4.22 33.08
CA ILE A 491 -13.06 -3.13 32.94
C ILE A 491 -13.70 -1.79 33.34
N SER A 492 -12.99 -1.02 34.17
CA SER A 492 -13.38 0.33 34.59
C SER A 492 -13.01 1.41 33.58
N TYR A 493 -13.64 2.59 33.68
CA TYR A 493 -13.27 3.76 32.89
C TYR A 493 -11.82 4.21 33.15
N ALA A 494 -11.32 4.05 34.38
CA ALA A 494 -9.94 4.40 34.74
C ALA A 494 -8.93 3.56 33.96
N GLU A 495 -9.15 2.24 33.84
CA GLU A 495 -8.32 1.34 33.04
C GLU A 495 -8.38 1.68 31.55
N LEU A 496 -9.58 1.91 31.01
CA LEU A 496 -9.79 2.36 29.61
C LEU A 496 -9.10 3.70 29.28
N THR A 497 -8.88 4.55 30.29
CA THR A 497 -8.21 5.85 30.11
C THR A 497 -6.70 5.76 30.34
N ALA A 498 -6.24 4.82 31.18
CA ALA A 498 -4.83 4.61 31.48
C ALA A 498 -4.08 3.88 30.35
N ASP A 499 -4.72 2.88 29.71
CA ASP A 499 -4.16 2.20 28.53
C ASP A 499 -5.25 1.89 27.47
N PRO A 500 -5.73 2.91 26.73
CA PRO A 500 -6.74 2.72 25.69
C PRO A 500 -6.24 1.84 24.54
N ALA A 501 -4.93 1.75 24.31
CA ALA A 501 -4.32 1.04 23.18
C ALA A 501 -4.08 -0.45 23.50
N GLY A 502 -3.49 -0.77 24.66
CA GLY A 502 -3.30 -2.14 25.12
C GLY A 502 -4.61 -2.89 25.42
N LEU A 503 -5.72 -2.15 25.58
CA LEU A 503 -7.06 -2.71 25.75
C LEU A 503 -7.86 -2.87 24.44
N GLU A 504 -7.33 -2.50 23.26
CA GLU A 504 -8.05 -2.64 21.99
C GLU A 504 -8.57 -4.07 21.74
N GLY A 505 -9.81 -4.16 21.25
CA GLY A 505 -10.52 -5.43 21.05
C GLY A 505 -11.14 -6.03 22.31
N THR A 506 -10.79 -5.58 23.51
CA THR A 506 -11.36 -6.13 24.76
C THR A 506 -12.82 -5.71 24.93
N ARG A 507 -13.68 -6.61 25.43
CA ARG A 507 -15.14 -6.43 25.39
C ARG A 507 -15.61 -5.61 26.57
N VAL A 508 -16.38 -4.56 26.30
CA VAL A 508 -16.88 -3.63 27.30
C VAL A 508 -18.40 -3.50 27.23
N ARG A 509 -19.01 -3.20 28.38
CA ARG A 509 -20.43 -2.89 28.51
C ARG A 509 -20.59 -1.74 29.49
N LEU A 510 -21.03 -0.59 29.00
CA LEU A 510 -20.99 0.67 29.72
C LEU A 510 -22.36 1.35 29.68
N GLU A 511 -22.77 1.97 30.78
CA GLU A 511 -23.99 2.78 30.88
C GLU A 511 -23.63 4.25 31.05
N GLY A 512 -24.39 5.13 30.39
CA GLY A 512 -24.14 6.57 30.46
C GLY A 512 -25.23 7.40 29.81
N ARG A 513 -25.12 8.72 29.95
CA ARG A 513 -26.03 9.69 29.37
C ARG A 513 -25.41 10.32 28.14
N VAL A 514 -26.11 10.23 27.03
CA VAL A 514 -25.75 10.83 25.75
C VAL A 514 -25.82 12.35 25.85
N TYR A 515 -24.83 13.03 25.26
CA TYR A 515 -24.81 14.49 25.08
C TYR A 515 -24.57 14.93 23.62
N ASN A 516 -24.21 14.01 22.73
CA ASN A 516 -24.21 14.24 21.28
C ASN A 516 -24.53 12.95 20.51
N VAL A 517 -25.26 13.07 19.40
CA VAL A 517 -25.55 11.99 18.44
C VAL A 517 -25.43 12.57 17.04
N GLU A 518 -24.50 12.04 16.26
CA GLU A 518 -24.27 12.40 14.86
C GLU A 518 -24.37 11.12 14.02
N THR A 519 -25.14 11.12 12.93
CA THR A 519 -25.28 9.95 12.05
C THR A 519 -24.95 10.34 10.62
N LEU A 520 -24.04 9.59 10.01
CA LEU A 520 -23.50 9.81 8.68
C LEU A 520 -23.31 8.45 8.01
N ASP A 521 -23.84 8.28 6.79
CA ASP A 521 -23.67 7.07 5.95
C ASP A 521 -23.96 5.74 6.68
N ASP A 522 -25.10 5.69 7.38
CA ASP A 522 -25.60 4.64 8.31
C ASP A 522 -24.72 4.35 9.53
N ARG A 523 -23.73 5.20 9.84
CA ARG A 523 -22.89 5.09 11.06
C ARG A 523 -23.25 6.19 12.04
N THR A 524 -23.68 5.83 13.25
CA THR A 524 -23.85 6.80 14.34
C THR A 524 -22.56 6.92 15.17
N SER A 525 -22.07 8.15 15.31
CA SER A 525 -21.16 8.59 16.36
C SER A 525 -21.98 9.07 17.57
N ILE A 526 -21.76 8.48 18.74
CA ILE A 526 -22.44 8.85 20.00
C ILE A 526 -21.37 9.33 20.97
N GLN A 527 -21.59 10.49 21.60
CA GLN A 527 -20.78 10.96 22.71
C GLN A 527 -21.62 10.95 23.98
N MET A 528 -21.10 10.35 25.06
CA MET A 528 -21.84 10.11 26.30
C MET A 528 -20.93 10.29 27.52
N VAL A 529 -21.50 10.71 28.65
CA VAL A 529 -20.81 10.67 29.96
C VAL A 529 -21.27 9.43 30.71
N LEU A 530 -20.34 8.65 31.25
CA LEU A 530 -20.68 7.41 31.96
C LEU A 530 -21.41 7.67 33.28
N LYS A 531 -22.21 6.68 33.67
CA LYS A 531 -22.94 6.60 34.94
C LYS A 531 -22.01 6.33 36.13
N GLU A 532 -20.96 5.55 35.88
CA GLU A 532 -20.05 5.01 36.89
C GLU A 532 -18.73 5.80 36.88
N CYS A 533 -18.84 7.06 37.33
CA CYS A 533 -17.72 7.97 37.58
C CYS A 533 -17.48 8.15 39.09
N ALA A 534 -16.26 8.57 39.47
CA ALA A 534 -16.03 9.09 40.81
C ALA A 534 -16.82 10.40 41.04
N ALA A 535 -17.18 10.68 42.28
CA ALA A 535 -18.03 11.81 42.62
C ALA A 535 -17.31 13.15 42.35
N GLY A 536 -17.81 13.91 41.38
CA GLY A 536 -17.24 15.18 40.92
C GLY A 536 -16.42 15.09 39.62
N GLU A 537 -16.17 13.88 39.13
CA GLU A 537 -15.51 13.66 37.84
C GLU A 537 -16.51 13.52 36.68
N THR A 538 -16.01 13.65 35.46
CA THR A 538 -16.76 13.40 34.22
C THR A 538 -15.99 12.40 33.38
N CYS A 539 -16.65 11.31 32.99
CA CYS A 539 -16.08 10.24 32.16
C CYS A 539 -16.67 10.29 30.74
N PRO A 540 -16.19 11.17 29.85
CA PRO A 540 -16.62 11.17 28.46
C PRO A 540 -16.17 9.89 27.74
N LEU A 541 -17.08 9.27 27.00
CA LEU A 541 -16.82 8.12 26.15
C LEU A 541 -17.24 8.44 24.71
N TRP A 542 -16.37 8.15 23.75
CA TRP A 542 -16.70 8.20 22.33
C TRP A 542 -17.13 6.82 21.83
N VAL A 543 -18.29 6.71 21.19
CA VAL A 543 -18.85 5.45 20.73
C VAL A 543 -19.13 5.51 19.24
N THR A 544 -18.62 4.54 18.50
CA THR A 544 -18.92 4.35 17.07
C THR A 544 -19.86 3.16 16.91
N TYR A 545 -21.04 3.37 16.33
CA TYR A 545 -22.05 2.34 16.10
C TYR A 545 -22.34 2.21 14.59
N PRO A 546 -22.24 1.01 13.99
CA PRO A 546 -22.36 0.82 12.54
C PRO A 546 -23.82 0.60 12.08
N ARG A 547 -24.74 1.39 12.65
CA ARG A 547 -26.16 1.49 12.33
C ARG A 547 -26.66 2.87 12.76
N GLU A 548 -27.83 3.28 12.26
CA GLU A 548 -28.67 4.25 12.95
C GLU A 548 -29.07 3.79 14.36
N THR A 549 -29.44 4.73 15.23
CA THR A 549 -29.97 4.46 16.57
C THR A 549 -31.15 5.35 16.93
N LYS A 550 -31.97 4.89 17.88
CA LYS A 550 -33.08 5.67 18.47
C LYS A 550 -32.63 6.54 19.64
N ALA A 551 -31.35 6.49 20.02
CA ALA A 551 -30.75 7.37 21.01
C ALA A 551 -30.74 8.83 20.52
N LYS A 552 -30.89 9.77 21.46
CA LYS A 552 -30.86 11.22 21.24
C LYS A 552 -30.05 11.89 22.33
N ASP A 553 -29.72 13.17 22.16
CA ASP A 553 -29.23 14.00 23.26
C ASP A 553 -30.10 13.84 24.54
N GLY A 554 -29.44 13.85 25.69
CA GLY A 554 -30.03 13.65 27.01
C GLY A 554 -30.47 12.21 27.33
N SER A 555 -30.45 11.27 26.37
CA SER A 555 -30.90 9.88 26.57
C SER A 555 -29.94 9.09 27.46
N TRP A 556 -30.46 8.18 28.28
CA TRP A 556 -29.65 7.13 28.89
C TRP A 556 -29.50 5.97 27.93
N VAL A 557 -28.28 5.48 27.74
CA VAL A 557 -27.98 4.33 26.88
C VAL A 557 -27.07 3.34 27.59
N ARG A 558 -27.21 2.08 27.21
CA ARG A 558 -26.28 1.00 27.48
C ARG A 558 -25.61 0.62 26.17
N VAL A 559 -24.28 0.69 26.14
CA VAL A 559 -23.44 0.34 25.00
C VAL A 559 -22.74 -0.98 25.29
N ALA A 560 -22.67 -1.87 24.30
CA ALA A 560 -21.88 -3.09 24.38
C ALA A 560 -21.11 -3.32 23.06
N GLY A 561 -19.85 -3.73 23.17
CA GLY A 561 -18.93 -3.85 22.05
C GLY A 561 -17.48 -3.99 22.52
N THR A 562 -16.52 -3.48 21.76
CA THR A 562 -15.09 -3.58 22.09
C THR A 562 -14.44 -2.20 22.26
N ALA A 563 -13.46 -2.10 23.16
CA ALA A 563 -12.56 -0.94 23.20
C ALA A 563 -11.80 -0.82 21.86
N ALA A 564 -11.55 0.42 21.44
CA ALA A 564 -11.07 0.75 20.10
C ALA A 564 -10.12 1.97 20.14
N GLY A 565 -9.23 2.01 21.13
CA GLY A 565 -8.23 3.06 21.29
C GLY A 565 -8.79 4.34 21.89
N GLU A 566 -8.13 5.44 21.58
CA GLU A 566 -8.55 6.79 21.95
C GLU A 566 -9.22 7.53 20.79
N GLN A 567 -10.09 8.49 21.11
CA GLN A 567 -10.56 9.50 20.17
C GLN A 567 -10.12 10.88 20.64
N LYS A 568 -9.34 11.56 19.79
CA LYS A 568 -8.96 12.96 19.99
C LYS A 568 -10.00 13.89 19.37
N TYR A 569 -10.32 14.97 20.07
CA TYR A 569 -11.16 16.06 19.57
C TYR A 569 -10.65 17.41 20.06
N ARG A 570 -10.97 18.48 19.33
CA ARG A 570 -10.66 19.86 19.74
C ARG A 570 -11.91 20.49 20.35
N ALA A 571 -11.80 21.02 21.57
CA ALA A 571 -12.87 21.78 22.22
C ALA A 571 -12.93 23.23 21.68
N ALA A 572 -13.99 23.96 22.06
CA ALA A 572 -14.28 25.30 21.53
C ALA A 572 -13.28 26.39 21.98
N ASP A 573 -12.50 26.14 23.03
CA ASP A 573 -11.37 26.94 23.49
C ASP A 573 -10.08 26.70 22.66
N GLY A 574 -10.08 25.68 21.79
CA GLY A 574 -8.94 25.24 21.02
C GLY A 574 -8.14 24.10 21.65
N THR A 575 -8.44 23.68 22.88
CA THR A 575 -7.75 22.59 23.58
C THR A 575 -8.02 21.24 22.91
N VAL A 576 -7.00 20.39 22.79
CA VAL A 576 -7.16 19.01 22.29
C VAL A 576 -7.32 18.07 23.47
N HIS A 577 -8.48 17.43 23.56
CA HIS A 577 -8.77 16.38 24.53
C HIS A 577 -8.64 15.01 23.88
N SER A 578 -8.36 13.99 24.68
CA SER A 578 -8.43 12.59 24.27
C SER A 578 -9.34 11.83 25.23
N VAL A 579 -10.17 10.94 24.69
CA VAL A 579 -11.15 10.15 25.46
C VAL A 579 -11.18 8.70 24.97
N PRO A 580 -11.50 7.70 25.81
CA PRO A 580 -11.58 6.32 25.36
C PRO A 580 -12.66 6.13 24.29
N ARG A 581 -12.37 5.29 23.30
CA ARG A 581 -13.27 4.99 22.17
C ARG A 581 -13.74 3.54 22.21
N VAL A 582 -15.02 3.32 21.90
CA VAL A 582 -15.64 1.99 21.81
C VAL A 582 -16.28 1.78 20.44
N ALA A 583 -16.00 0.65 19.82
CA ALA A 583 -16.73 0.13 18.68
C ALA A 583 -17.94 -0.68 19.18
N ALA A 584 -19.13 -0.09 19.11
CA ALA A 584 -20.34 -0.70 19.61
C ALA A 584 -20.89 -1.74 18.62
N GLN A 585 -21.19 -2.93 19.15
CA GLN A 585 -22.02 -3.94 18.47
C GLN A 585 -23.51 -3.74 18.81
N PHE A 586 -23.81 -3.16 19.98
CA PHE A 586 -25.17 -2.92 20.46
C PHE A 586 -25.30 -1.57 21.17
N VAL A 587 -26.42 -0.87 20.95
CA VAL A 587 -26.83 0.33 21.69
C VAL A 587 -28.29 0.17 22.12
N GLU A 588 -28.52 -0.01 23.43
CA GLU A 588 -29.85 -0.13 24.03
C GLU A 588 -30.23 1.20 24.71
N VAL A 589 -31.32 1.84 24.27
CA VAL A 589 -31.86 3.05 24.93
C VAL A 589 -32.62 2.63 26.18
N LEU A 590 -32.18 3.16 27.32
CA LEU A 590 -32.80 2.93 28.63
C LEU A 590 -34.01 3.87 28.81
N ARG A 591 -35.00 3.43 29.60
CA ARG A 591 -36.23 4.17 29.91
C ARG A 591 -36.18 4.79 31.30
#